data_AF-F0ZKU7-F1
#
_entry.id   AF-F0ZKU7-F1
#
_cell.length_a   1.000
_cell.length_b   1.000
_cell.length_c   1.000
_cell.angle_alpha   90.00
_cell.angle_beta   90.00
_cell.angle_gamma   90.00
#
_symmetry.space_group_name_H-M   'P 1'
#
loop_
_entity.id
_entity.type
_entity.pdbx_description
1 polymer ?
#
loop_
_entity_poly.entity_id
_entity_poly.type
_entity_poly.pdbx_seq_one_letter_code
_entity_poly.pdbx_strand_id
1 'polypeptide(L)'
;MGRVAIITVKIITIVLALVTFGLSCWESGDELKNFTWTEGSCSNLGGPMRATIKGGSLVQCGWSTTRTAVRLLYLLIFFIMSALYFIAVFKRSTKLYIVSIIIILGVGVMGFYSFIADGRAASNGNDFCKNSFKPTIVGIKVDYECEPGRFYGVTAISVLTVVLMFAMAIVSFFKRNTVFGAEGYKTEI
;
A
#
# COMPACT_ATOMS: atom_id res chain seq x y z
N MET A 1 -4.31 -19.09 -24.96
CA MET A 1 -5.07 -18.16 -24.09
C MET A 1 -4.43 -17.93 -22.71
N GLY A 2 -3.87 -18.94 -22.03
CA GLY A 2 -3.34 -18.77 -20.65
C GLY A 2 -2.23 -17.74 -20.46
N ARG A 3 -1.28 -17.59 -21.40
CA ARG A 3 -0.19 -16.59 -21.30
C ARG A 3 -0.71 -15.15 -21.29
N VAL A 4 -1.68 -14.85 -22.16
CA VAL A 4 -2.28 -13.51 -22.25
C VAL A 4 -2.97 -13.16 -20.94
N ALA A 5 -3.76 -14.08 -20.38
CA ALA A 5 -4.44 -13.88 -19.10
C ALA A 5 -3.47 -13.56 -17.94
N ILE A 6 -2.35 -14.29 -17.84
CA ILE A 6 -1.32 -14.05 -16.81
C ILE A 6 -0.69 -12.66 -16.96
N ILE A 7 -0.37 -12.28 -18.20
CA ILE A 7 0.19 -10.94 -18.50
C ILE A 7 -0.84 -9.85 -18.17
N THR A 8 -2.11 -10.03 -18.54
CA THR A 8 -3.18 -9.09 -18.23
C THR A 8 -3.35 -8.91 -16.73
N VAL A 9 -3.40 -10.01 -15.95
CA VAL A 9 -3.48 -9.95 -14.48
C VAL A 9 -2.26 -9.20 -13.92
N LYS A 10 -1.05 -9.47 -14.41
CA LYS A 10 0.17 -8.76 -14.00
C LYS A 10 0.08 -7.25 -14.27
N ILE A 11 -0.41 -6.85 -15.43
CA ILE A 11 -0.61 -5.43 -15.78
C ILE A 11 -1.61 -4.78 -14.82
N ILE A 12 -2.75 -5.44 -14.56
CA ILE A 12 -3.75 -4.94 -13.60
C ILE A 12 -3.13 -4.78 -12.21
N THR A 13 -2.33 -5.74 -11.75
CA THR A 13 -1.62 -5.63 -10.46
C THR A 13 -0.65 -4.45 -10.43
N ILE A 14 0.07 -4.18 -11.53
CA ILE A 14 0.99 -3.03 -11.63
C ILE A 14 0.22 -1.72 -11.58
N VAL A 15 -0.90 -1.61 -12.29
CA VAL A 15 -1.75 -0.40 -12.26
C VAL A 15 -2.25 -0.16 -10.84
N LEU A 16 -2.73 -1.18 -10.15
CA LEU A 16 -3.21 -1.03 -8.77
C LEU A 16 -2.07 -0.68 -7.80
N ALA A 17 -0.87 -1.25 -8.01
CA ALA A 17 0.32 -0.87 -7.25
C ALA A 17 0.72 0.59 -7.49
N LEU A 18 0.59 1.11 -8.72
CA LEU A 18 0.82 2.53 -9.03
C LEU A 18 -0.19 3.44 -8.34
N VAL A 19 -1.47 3.06 -8.31
CA VAL A 19 -2.50 3.78 -7.56
C VAL A 19 -2.14 3.80 -6.07
N THR A 20 -1.76 2.67 -5.50
CA THR A 20 -1.35 2.57 -4.08
C THR A 20 -0.11 3.42 -3.80
N PHE A 21 0.87 3.41 -4.70
CA PHE A 21 2.07 4.24 -4.60
C PHE A 21 1.72 5.73 -4.62
N GLY A 22 0.89 6.17 -5.57
CA GLY A 22 0.43 7.55 -5.67
C GLY A 22 -0.34 8.02 -4.44
N LEU A 23 -1.24 7.18 -3.90
CA LEU A 23 -1.95 7.46 -2.65
C LEU A 23 -0.98 7.60 -1.48
N SER A 24 0.04 6.74 -1.40
CA SER A 24 1.04 6.77 -0.32
C SER A 24 1.93 8.01 -0.41
N CYS A 25 2.31 8.44 -1.62
CA CYS A 25 3.02 9.70 -1.82
C CYS A 25 2.16 10.91 -1.49
N TRP A 26 0.88 10.91 -1.87
CA TRP A 26 -0.04 11.99 -1.51
C TRP A 26 -0.19 12.11 0.01
N GLU A 27 -0.34 10.98 0.72
CA GLU A 27 -0.37 10.98 2.19
C GLU A 27 0.89 11.58 2.82
N SER A 28 2.08 11.33 2.26
CA SER A 28 3.34 11.92 2.76
C SER A 28 3.45 13.44 2.52
N GLY A 29 2.82 13.96 1.47
CA GLY A 29 2.87 15.39 1.12
C GLY A 29 1.88 16.25 1.91
N ASP A 30 0.80 15.66 2.42
CA ASP A 30 -0.24 16.36 3.18
C ASP A 30 0.20 16.71 4.62
N GLU A 31 1.28 16.11 5.15
CA GLU A 31 1.80 16.40 6.51
C GLU A 31 2.30 17.85 6.68
N LEU A 32 2.52 18.59 5.60
CA LEU A 32 3.23 19.88 5.62
C LEU A 32 2.38 21.12 5.31
N LYS A 33 1.10 20.99 4.92
CA LYS A 33 0.38 22.13 4.31
C LYS A 33 -0.65 22.86 5.17
N ASN A 34 -1.05 22.37 6.35
CA ASN A 34 -2.08 23.03 7.17
C ASN A 34 -1.77 22.98 8.69
N PHE A 35 -0.59 23.43 9.11
CA PHE A 35 -0.23 23.46 10.54
C PHE A 35 -0.47 24.85 11.15
N THR A 36 -1.64 25.06 11.77
CA THR A 36 -1.76 25.99 12.90
C THR A 36 -1.77 25.16 14.16
N TRP A 37 -0.67 25.28 14.93
CA TRP A 37 -0.45 24.52 16.15
C TRP A 37 -1.53 24.79 17.19
N THR A 38 -2.24 23.73 17.60
CA THR A 38 -2.67 23.60 18.99
C THR A 38 -1.81 22.50 19.59
N GLU A 39 -1.08 22.84 20.65
CA GLU A 39 -0.06 22.04 21.30
C GLU A 39 -0.58 20.61 21.63
N GLY A 40 0.15 19.58 21.15
CA GLY A 40 0.15 18.25 21.80
C GLY A 40 -0.69 17.09 21.23
N SER A 41 -1.36 17.18 20.07
CA SER A 41 -2.37 16.15 19.73
C SER A 41 -1.90 14.91 18.93
N CYS A 42 -0.91 15.03 18.03
CA CYS A 42 -0.50 13.87 17.18
C CYS A 42 0.67 13.04 17.74
N SER A 43 1.47 13.57 18.68
CA SER A 43 2.68 12.88 19.18
C SER A 43 2.39 11.67 20.06
N ASN A 44 1.23 11.63 20.71
CA ASN A 44 0.75 10.50 21.51
C ASN A 44 -0.20 9.58 20.71
N LEU A 45 -0.43 9.89 19.43
CA LEU A 45 -1.38 9.18 18.59
C LEU A 45 -0.69 7.99 17.92
N GLY A 46 -1.14 6.77 18.23
CA GLY A 46 -0.59 5.54 17.66
C GLY A 46 -0.96 5.28 16.18
N GLY A 47 -1.55 6.24 15.48
CA GLY A 47 -2.05 6.07 14.12
C GLY A 47 -2.63 7.34 13.49
N PRO A 48 -3.05 7.29 12.22
CA PRO A 48 -3.55 8.46 11.50
C PRO A 48 -4.96 8.85 11.97
N MET A 49 -5.28 10.14 11.90
CA MET A 49 -6.58 10.68 12.28
C MET A 49 -6.91 11.89 11.43
N ARG A 50 -8.20 12.11 11.18
CA ARG A 50 -8.72 13.32 10.56
C ARG A 50 -10.03 13.73 11.21
N ALA A 51 -10.13 15.00 11.58
CA ALA A 51 -11.33 15.59 12.12
C ALA A 51 -11.58 16.97 11.52
N THR A 52 -12.85 17.28 11.29
CA THR A 52 -13.31 18.58 10.83
C THR A 52 -14.00 19.30 12.00
N ILE A 53 -13.51 20.48 12.36
CA ILE A 53 -14.08 21.30 13.43
C ILE A 53 -15.24 22.14 12.86
N LYS A 54 -16.34 22.28 13.60
CA LYS A 54 -17.44 23.18 13.23
C LYS A 54 -16.90 24.60 13.07
N GLY A 55 -16.81 25.08 11.84
CA GLY A 55 -16.07 26.29 11.46
C GLY A 55 -15.15 26.10 10.25
N GLY A 56 -14.97 24.86 9.78
CA GLY A 56 -14.24 24.54 8.54
C GLY A 56 -12.76 24.26 8.72
N SER A 57 -12.23 24.42 9.95
CA SER A 57 -10.85 24.07 10.27
C SER A 57 -10.66 22.56 10.30
N LEU A 58 -9.59 22.08 9.65
CA LEU A 58 -9.29 20.67 9.50
C LEU A 58 -8.06 20.30 10.32
N VAL A 59 -8.19 19.24 11.13
CA VAL A 59 -7.08 18.64 11.88
C VAL A 59 -6.79 17.28 11.28
N GLN A 60 -5.56 17.07 10.82
CA GLN A 60 -5.12 15.80 10.24
C GLN A 60 -3.77 15.38 10.83
N CYS A 61 -3.74 14.19 11.43
CA CYS A 61 -2.52 13.46 11.77
C CYS A 61 -2.28 12.41 10.69
N GLY A 62 -1.12 12.49 10.01
CA GLY A 62 -0.72 11.53 8.98
C GLY A 62 -0.34 10.16 9.54
N TRP A 63 0.01 9.25 8.65
CA TRP A 63 0.69 8.00 9.03
C TRP A 63 2.11 8.32 9.51
N SER A 64 2.66 7.52 10.42
CA SER A 64 4.07 7.71 10.77
C SER A 64 4.96 7.61 9.53
N THR A 65 5.94 8.50 9.40
CA THR A 65 6.87 8.54 8.27
C THR A 65 7.53 7.19 8.02
N THR A 66 7.82 6.44 9.10
CA THR A 66 8.36 5.08 9.04
C THR A 66 7.44 4.09 8.32
N ARG A 67 6.12 4.13 8.55
CA ARG A 67 5.15 3.24 7.90
C ARG A 67 5.01 3.57 6.42
N THR A 68 4.91 4.86 6.11
CA THR A 68 4.85 5.32 4.72
C THR A 68 6.12 4.95 3.96
N ALA A 69 7.30 5.09 4.58
CA ALA A 69 8.58 4.69 3.98
C ALA A 69 8.65 3.18 3.71
N VAL A 70 8.23 2.35 4.67
CA VAL A 70 8.14 0.88 4.47
C VAL A 70 7.22 0.56 3.30
N ARG A 71 6.09 1.26 3.20
CA ARG A 71 5.11 1.07 2.12
C ARG A 71 5.69 1.37 0.74
N LEU A 72 6.34 2.53 0.62
CA LEU A 72 7.00 2.95 -0.62
C LEU A 72 8.14 2.00 -0.99
N LEU A 73 8.91 1.53 -0.01
CA LEU A 73 10.03 0.61 -0.23
C LEU A 73 9.58 -0.71 -0.86
N TYR A 74 8.57 -1.37 -0.28
CA TYR A 74 8.13 -2.66 -0.82
C TYR A 74 7.45 -2.50 -2.20
N LEU A 75 6.74 -1.39 -2.43
CA LEU A 75 6.16 -1.07 -3.75
C LEU A 75 7.25 -0.82 -4.80
N LEU A 76 8.33 -0.12 -4.43
CA LEU A 76 9.47 0.09 -5.31
C LEU A 76 10.13 -1.23 -5.71
N ILE A 77 10.38 -2.12 -4.73
CA ILE A 77 10.91 -3.46 -4.99
C ILE A 77 9.96 -4.24 -5.91
N PHE A 78 8.64 -4.15 -5.70
CA PHE A 78 7.67 -4.78 -6.58
C PHE A 78 7.76 -4.27 -8.03
N PHE A 79 7.93 -2.97 -8.26
CA PHE A 79 8.07 -2.43 -9.62
C PHE A 79 9.34 -2.93 -10.31
N ILE A 80 10.47 -2.94 -9.60
CA ILE A 80 11.74 -3.47 -10.11
C ILE A 80 11.58 -4.95 -10.48
N MET A 81 11.00 -5.76 -9.59
CA MET A 81 10.79 -7.18 -9.84
C MET A 81 9.75 -7.43 -10.93
N SER A 82 8.80 -6.52 -11.13
CA SER A 82 7.83 -6.60 -12.23
C SER A 82 8.49 -6.33 -13.58
N ALA A 83 9.44 -5.39 -13.66
CA ALA A 83 10.25 -5.17 -14.85
C ALA A 83 11.13 -6.39 -15.15
N LEU A 84 11.82 -6.93 -14.14
CA LEU A 84 12.63 -8.15 -14.28
C LEU A 84 11.78 -9.36 -14.69
N TYR A 85 10.56 -9.49 -14.17
CA TYR A 85 9.60 -10.50 -14.58
C TYR A 85 9.29 -10.41 -16.09
N PHE A 86 9.01 -9.23 -16.62
CA PHE A 86 8.78 -9.06 -18.06
C PHE A 86 10.03 -9.36 -18.87
N ILE A 87 11.20 -8.86 -18.46
CA ILE A 87 12.49 -9.15 -19.12
C ILE A 87 12.71 -10.67 -19.17
N ALA A 88 12.44 -11.39 -18.08
CA ALA A 88 12.57 -12.84 -18.02
C ALA A 88 11.62 -13.55 -18.99
N VAL A 89 10.37 -13.06 -19.13
CA VAL A 89 9.41 -13.59 -20.10
C VAL A 89 9.87 -13.37 -21.54
N PHE A 90 10.41 -12.19 -21.88
CA PHE A 90 10.91 -11.90 -23.23
C PHE A 90 12.20 -12.65 -23.56
N LYS A 91 13.14 -12.70 -22.62
CA LYS A 91 14.41 -13.44 -22.76
C LYS A 91 14.27 -14.95 -22.57
N ARG A 92 13.07 -15.45 -22.28
CA ARG A 92 12.79 -16.87 -21.96
C ARG A 92 13.66 -17.44 -20.83
N SER A 93 14.08 -16.61 -19.88
CA SER A 93 14.95 -17.04 -18.78
C SER A 93 14.14 -17.56 -17.59
N THR A 94 14.05 -18.88 -17.47
CA THR A 94 13.31 -19.55 -16.37
C THR A 94 13.88 -19.21 -14.99
N LYS A 95 15.21 -19.08 -14.87
CA LYS A 95 15.88 -18.73 -13.61
C LYS A 95 15.45 -17.33 -13.13
N LEU A 96 15.57 -16.32 -13.98
CA LEU A 96 15.15 -14.95 -13.65
C LEU A 96 13.65 -14.86 -13.36
N TYR A 97 12.84 -15.63 -14.07
CA TYR A 97 11.40 -15.68 -13.85
C TYR A 97 11.04 -16.19 -12.45
N ILE A 98 11.63 -17.33 -12.05
CA ILE A 98 11.39 -17.93 -10.73
C ILE A 98 11.88 -17.01 -9.62
N VAL A 99 13.10 -16.47 -9.74
CA VAL A 99 13.65 -15.53 -8.75
C VAL A 99 12.74 -14.31 -8.59
N SER A 100 12.28 -13.73 -9.71
CA SER A 100 11.36 -12.58 -9.67
C SER A 100 10.06 -12.92 -8.94
N ILE A 101 9.47 -14.10 -9.19
CA ILE A 101 8.25 -14.56 -8.51
C ILE A 101 8.48 -14.75 -7.01
N ILE A 102 9.57 -15.39 -6.61
CA ILE A 102 9.88 -15.63 -5.19
C ILE A 102 10.03 -14.31 -4.45
N ILE A 103 10.73 -13.33 -5.03
CA ILE A 103 10.88 -12.00 -4.43
C ILE A 103 9.52 -11.28 -4.36
N ILE A 104 8.69 -11.37 -5.41
CA ILE A 104 7.34 -10.78 -5.39
C ILE A 104 6.47 -11.41 -4.28
N LEU A 105 6.57 -12.73 -4.04
CA LEU A 105 5.90 -13.38 -2.91
C LEU A 105 6.40 -12.83 -1.58
N GLY A 106 7.71 -12.69 -1.41
CA GLY A 106 8.30 -12.10 -0.20
C GLY A 106 7.84 -10.66 0.05
N VAL A 107 7.77 -9.84 -1.01
CA VAL A 107 7.21 -8.49 -0.97
C VAL A 107 5.72 -8.51 -0.61
N GLY A 108 4.97 -9.49 -1.13
CA GLY A 108 3.59 -9.71 -0.74
C GLY A 108 3.43 -9.96 0.76
N VAL A 109 4.28 -10.79 1.36
CA VAL A 109 4.28 -11.05 2.82
C VAL A 109 4.56 -9.77 3.60
N MET A 110 5.59 -9.00 3.20
CA MET A 110 5.91 -7.72 3.83
C MET A 110 4.75 -6.71 3.71
N GLY A 111 4.11 -6.64 2.53
CA GLY A 111 2.94 -5.81 2.31
C GLY A 111 1.75 -6.21 3.18
N PHE A 112 1.52 -7.51 3.38
CA PHE A 112 0.45 -8.01 4.25
C PHE A 112 0.68 -7.63 5.71
N TYR A 113 1.92 -7.79 6.19
CA TYR A 113 2.31 -7.35 7.54
C TYR A 113 2.11 -5.83 7.71
N SER A 114 2.56 -5.03 6.73
CA SER A 114 2.39 -3.57 6.73
C SER A 114 0.91 -3.18 6.78
N PHE A 115 0.06 -3.83 5.99
CA PHE A 115 -1.38 -3.56 5.98
C PHE A 115 -2.02 -3.85 7.35
N ILE A 116 -1.72 -4.98 7.99
CA ILE A 116 -2.30 -5.31 9.31
C ILE A 116 -1.93 -4.22 10.32
N ALA A 117 -0.67 -3.81 10.29
CA ALA A 117 -0.20 -2.74 11.14
C ALA A 117 -0.95 -1.43 10.83
N ASP A 118 -1.21 -1.13 9.56
CA ASP A 118 -1.91 0.09 9.14
C ASP A 118 -3.39 0.05 9.53
N GLY A 119 -4.08 -1.08 9.34
CA GLY A 119 -5.46 -1.25 9.78
C GLY A 119 -5.64 -1.06 11.29
N ARG A 120 -4.70 -1.56 12.11
CA ARG A 120 -4.69 -1.32 13.56
C ARG A 120 -4.49 0.15 13.89
N ALA A 121 -3.56 0.82 13.22
CA ALA A 121 -3.29 2.23 13.44
C ALA A 121 -4.49 3.11 13.02
N ALA A 122 -5.15 2.82 11.89
CA ALA A 122 -6.37 3.52 11.48
C ALA A 122 -7.52 3.33 12.49
N SER A 123 -7.69 2.11 13.02
CA SER A 123 -8.66 1.84 14.09
C SER A 123 -8.35 2.66 15.33
N ASN A 124 -7.10 2.62 15.81
CA ASN A 124 -6.67 3.36 16.99
C ASN A 124 -6.84 4.88 16.83
N GLY A 125 -6.55 5.42 15.64
CA GLY A 125 -6.75 6.84 15.35
C GLY A 125 -8.21 7.24 15.32
N ASN A 126 -9.09 6.39 14.77
CA ASN A 126 -10.53 6.59 14.82
C ASN A 126 -11.08 6.51 16.25
N ASP A 127 -10.62 5.54 17.05
CA ASP A 127 -11.04 5.38 18.45
C ASP A 127 -10.58 6.55 19.30
N PHE A 128 -9.36 7.04 19.08
CA PHE A 128 -8.89 8.28 19.71
C PHE A 128 -9.74 9.47 19.29
N CYS A 129 -10.06 9.60 18.00
CA CYS A 129 -10.92 10.69 17.51
C CYS A 129 -12.29 10.70 18.21
N LYS A 130 -12.93 9.54 18.34
CA LYS A 130 -14.27 9.45 18.93
C LYS A 130 -14.29 9.60 20.45
N ASN A 131 -13.28 9.09 21.15
CA ASN A 131 -13.34 8.94 22.61
C ASN A 131 -12.41 9.87 23.39
N SER A 132 -11.30 10.31 22.78
CA SER A 132 -10.21 10.98 23.48
C SER A 132 -9.88 12.38 22.92
N PHE A 133 -10.18 12.63 21.65
CA PHE A 133 -9.92 13.91 21.01
C PHE A 133 -10.90 14.97 21.53
N LYS A 134 -10.37 16.02 22.14
CA LYS A 134 -11.16 17.15 22.67
C LYS A 134 -10.55 18.45 22.16
N PRO A 135 -10.88 18.86 20.92
CA PRO A 135 -10.34 20.08 20.36
C PRO A 135 -10.83 21.26 21.20
N THR A 136 -9.89 22.10 21.62
CA THR A 136 -10.17 23.28 22.42
C THR A 136 -9.59 24.48 21.68
N ILE A 137 -10.42 25.44 21.29
CA ILE A 137 -9.98 26.68 20.66
C ILE A 137 -10.17 27.79 21.70
N VAL A 138 -9.08 28.40 22.16
CA VAL A 138 -9.11 29.48 23.18
C VAL A 138 -9.88 29.05 24.44
N GLY A 139 -9.64 27.83 24.95
CA GLY A 139 -10.28 27.31 26.16
C GLY A 139 -11.73 26.83 26.01
N ILE A 140 -12.35 26.99 24.82
CA ILE A 140 -13.72 26.53 24.54
C ILE A 140 -13.68 25.20 23.79
N LYS A 141 -14.45 24.21 24.26
CA LYS A 141 -14.66 22.93 23.55
C LYS A 141 -15.45 23.20 22.28
N VAL A 142 -14.92 22.76 21.15
CA VAL A 142 -15.58 22.93 19.85
C VAL A 142 -16.09 21.58 19.36
N ASP A 143 -17.28 21.56 18.79
CA ASP A 143 -17.82 20.38 18.13
C ASP A 143 -16.95 19.98 16.93
N TYR A 144 -16.76 18.68 16.75
CA TYR A 144 -15.95 18.12 15.67
C TYR A 144 -16.59 16.85 15.11
N GLU A 145 -16.25 16.54 13.86
CA GLU A 145 -16.65 15.30 13.18
C GLU A 145 -15.42 14.51 12.75
N CYS A 146 -15.40 13.21 13.07
CA CYS A 146 -14.33 12.32 12.66
C CYS A 146 -14.54 11.84 11.22
N GLU A 147 -13.49 11.92 10.40
CA GLU A 147 -13.53 11.51 8.98
C GLU A 147 -12.57 10.33 8.72
N PRO A 148 -12.85 9.10 9.23
CA PRO A 148 -11.92 7.99 9.11
C PRO A 148 -11.90 7.36 7.70
N GLY A 149 -12.89 7.68 6.85
CA GLY A 149 -13.10 7.03 5.56
C GLY A 149 -11.89 7.10 4.62
N ARG A 150 -11.13 8.19 4.65
CA ARG A 150 -9.91 8.36 3.81
C ARG A 150 -8.86 7.30 4.14
N PHE A 151 -8.57 7.08 5.42
CA PHE A 151 -7.55 6.12 5.84
C PHE A 151 -7.98 4.68 5.59
N TYR A 152 -9.25 4.34 5.86
CA TYR A 152 -9.79 3.02 5.52
C TYR A 152 -9.77 2.74 4.02
N GLY A 153 -10.04 3.75 3.18
CA GLY A 153 -9.94 3.63 1.73
C GLY A 153 -8.52 3.28 1.27
N VAL A 154 -7.51 3.98 1.78
CA VAL A 154 -6.10 3.69 1.45
C VAL A 154 -5.68 2.31 1.95
N THR A 155 -6.09 1.93 3.16
CA THR A 155 -5.86 0.57 3.69
C THR A 155 -6.51 -0.49 2.79
N ALA A 156 -7.76 -0.30 2.36
CA ALA A 156 -8.47 -1.25 1.51
C ALA A 156 -7.82 -1.43 0.13
N ILE A 157 -7.39 -0.34 -0.52
CA ILE A 157 -6.66 -0.40 -1.80
C ILE A 157 -5.30 -1.10 -1.63
N SER A 158 -4.62 -0.85 -0.52
CA SER A 158 -3.35 -1.51 -0.19
C SER A 158 -3.53 -3.03 -0.02
N VAL A 159 -4.60 -3.47 0.67
CA VAL A 159 -4.95 -4.89 0.81
C VAL A 159 -5.19 -5.53 -0.54
N LEU A 160 -6.04 -4.92 -1.36
CA LEU A 160 -6.38 -5.44 -2.68
C LEU A 160 -5.12 -5.60 -3.55
N THR A 161 -4.21 -4.63 -3.47
CA THR A 161 -2.90 -4.68 -4.14
C THR A 161 -2.09 -5.87 -3.71
N VAL A 162 -1.92 -6.09 -2.40
CA VAL A 162 -1.16 -7.22 -1.86
C VAL A 162 -1.79 -8.56 -2.24
N VAL A 163 -3.12 -8.68 -2.16
CA VAL A 163 -3.86 -9.89 -2.56
C VAL A 163 -3.63 -10.21 -4.04
N LEU A 164 -3.69 -9.20 -4.92
CA LEU A 164 -3.41 -9.40 -6.34
C LEU A 164 -1.94 -9.75 -6.62
N MET A 165 -0.99 -9.19 -5.86
CA MET A 165 0.42 -9.57 -5.96
C MET A 165 0.62 -11.07 -5.66
N PHE A 166 0.00 -11.57 -4.59
CA PHE A 166 0.02 -12.99 -4.25
C PHE A 166 -0.65 -13.86 -5.31
N ALA A 167 -1.88 -13.51 -5.69
CA ALA A 167 -2.64 -14.27 -6.68
C ALA A 167 -1.86 -14.37 -8.00
N MET A 168 -1.29 -13.26 -8.46
CA MET A 168 -0.46 -13.23 -9.66
C MET A 168 0.80 -14.08 -9.50
N ALA A 169 1.51 -13.98 -8.38
CA ALA A 169 2.74 -14.74 -8.17
C ALA A 169 2.48 -16.26 -8.10
N ILE A 170 1.42 -16.67 -7.39
CA ILE A 170 0.98 -18.07 -7.29
C ILE A 170 0.57 -18.60 -8.66
N VAL A 171 -0.30 -17.89 -9.38
CA VAL A 171 -0.75 -18.29 -10.72
C VAL A 171 0.43 -18.38 -11.68
N SER A 172 1.34 -17.40 -11.65
CA SER A 172 2.55 -17.37 -12.48
C SER A 172 3.48 -18.55 -12.17
N PHE A 173 3.60 -18.93 -10.91
CA PHE A 173 4.40 -20.07 -10.49
C PHE A 173 3.81 -21.40 -11.01
N PHE A 174 2.52 -21.64 -10.77
CA PHE A 174 1.86 -22.90 -11.18
C PHE A 174 1.66 -23.01 -12.70
N LYS A 175 1.45 -21.88 -13.39
CA LYS A 175 1.25 -21.85 -14.85
C LYS A 175 2.52 -21.49 -15.63
N ARG A 176 3.71 -21.61 -15.03
CA ARG A 176 5.00 -21.28 -15.67
C ARG A 176 5.18 -21.96 -17.04
N ASN A 177 4.76 -23.22 -17.18
CA ASN A 177 4.86 -23.97 -18.43
C ASN A 177 4.02 -23.36 -19.55
N THR A 178 2.90 -22.71 -19.21
CA THR A 178 2.04 -22.00 -20.17
C THR A 178 2.66 -20.67 -20.62
N VAL A 179 3.56 -20.08 -19.83
CA VAL A 179 4.23 -18.82 -20.16
C VAL A 179 5.38 -19.03 -21.15
N PHE A 180 6.17 -20.08 -20.96
CA PHE A 180 7.34 -20.38 -21.83
C PHE A 180 7.05 -21.39 -22.95
N GLY A 181 5.91 -22.09 -22.91
CA GLY A 181 5.59 -23.16 -23.87
C GLY A 181 6.43 -24.43 -23.64
N ALA A 182 6.02 -25.55 -24.26
CA ALA A 182 6.72 -26.84 -24.13
C ALA A 182 8.18 -26.81 -24.67
N GLU A 183 8.50 -25.86 -25.54
CA GLU A 183 9.82 -25.70 -26.16
C GLU A 183 10.78 -24.80 -25.36
N GLY A 184 10.29 -24.02 -24.40
CA GLY A 184 11.11 -23.12 -23.57
C GLY A 184 11.89 -23.81 -22.45
N TYR A 185 11.77 -25.14 -22.33
CA TYR A 185 12.54 -25.96 -21.39
C TYR A 185 13.81 -26.58 -21.99
N LYS A 186 14.06 -26.37 -23.29
CA LYS A 186 15.35 -26.70 -23.93
C LYS A 186 16.23 -25.46 -23.88
N THR A 187 17.48 -25.61 -23.44
CA THR A 187 18.52 -24.59 -23.17
C THR A 187 18.34 -23.92 -21.80
N GLU A 188 19.24 -24.04 -20.81
CA GLU A 188 20.68 -24.31 -20.79
C GLU A 188 21.01 -25.21 -19.58
N ILE A 189 21.68 -26.34 -19.83
CA ILE A 189 22.56 -27.01 -18.84
C ILE A 189 23.93 -26.37 -19.02
#